data_AF-A0A438DVQ3-F1
#
_entry.id   AF-A0A438DVQ3-F1
#
_cell.length_a   1.000
_cell.length_b   1.000
_cell.length_c   1.000
_cell.angle_alpha   90.00
_cell.angle_beta   90.00
_cell.angle_gamma   90.00
#
_symmetry.space_group_name_H-M   'P 1'
#
loop_
_entity.id
_entity.type
_entity.pdbx_description
1 polymer ?
#
loop_
_entity_poly.entity_id
_entity_poly.type
_entity_poly.pdbx_seq_one_letter_code
_entity_poly.pdbx_strand_id
1 'polypeptide(L)'
;MLPRLASLRMPRHRLQVRRDDYVAKKPGWIEDTLMILQKHSSSISTLSALLDHDIEGNCVRKAGSNSRNLLRVKRGLDMVRVLFEHMLASEYV
;
A
#
# COMPACT_ATOMS: atom_id res chain seq x y z
N MET A 1 39.76 -24.40 -18.61
CA MET A 1 38.47 -24.92 -19.10
C MET A 1 37.55 -25.13 -17.90
N LEU A 2 36.51 -24.30 -17.76
CA LEU A 2 35.44 -24.46 -16.77
C LEU A 2 34.11 -24.54 -17.53
N PRO A 3 33.24 -25.54 -17.28
CA PRO A 3 32.00 -25.70 -18.02
C PRO A 3 30.93 -24.69 -17.58
N ARG A 4 30.17 -24.23 -18.59
CA ARG A 4 29.09 -23.25 -18.53
C ARG A 4 27.90 -23.75 -17.70
N LEU A 5 27.47 -22.97 -16.70
CA LEU A 5 26.15 -23.12 -16.06
C LEU A 5 25.04 -22.61 -16.99
N ALA A 6 24.68 -23.39 -18.00
CA ALA A 6 23.56 -23.12 -18.89
C ALA A 6 22.43 -24.14 -18.65
N SER A 7 21.61 -23.97 -17.61
CA SER A 7 20.37 -24.77 -17.47
C SER A 7 19.30 -24.26 -16.47
N LEU A 8 19.15 -22.95 -16.25
CA LEU A 8 17.92 -22.41 -15.62
C LEU A 8 17.19 -21.48 -16.60
N ARG A 9 16.49 -22.09 -17.55
CA ARG A 9 15.53 -21.41 -18.44
C ARG A 9 14.25 -21.14 -17.64
N MET A 10 14.19 -20.00 -16.94
CA MET A 10 12.95 -19.54 -16.31
C MET A 10 11.95 -19.03 -17.38
N PRO A 11 10.66 -19.43 -17.34
CA PRO A 11 9.65 -19.01 -18.31
C PRO A 11 9.39 -17.49 -18.30
N ARG A 12 9.50 -16.86 -19.47
CA ARG A 12 9.38 -15.41 -19.72
C ARG A 12 7.96 -14.81 -19.64
N HIS A 13 6.99 -15.46 -19.00
CA HIS A 13 5.59 -14.98 -19.07
C HIS A 13 5.08 -14.16 -17.87
N ARG A 14 5.95 -13.69 -16.97
CA ARG A 14 5.53 -12.81 -15.86
C ARG A 14 6.52 -11.73 -15.47
N LEU A 15 7.16 -11.09 -16.44
CA LEU A 15 7.93 -9.86 -16.20
C LEU A 15 7.80 -8.92 -17.42
N GLN A 16 6.63 -8.34 -17.59
CA GLN A 16 6.48 -7.06 -18.30
C GLN A 16 5.68 -6.12 -17.42
N VAL A 17 6.36 -5.52 -16.45
CA VAL A 17 6.01 -4.15 -16.05
C VAL A 17 6.73 -3.29 -17.08
N ARG A 18 5.99 -2.56 -17.92
CA ARG A 18 6.61 -1.72 -18.94
C ARG A 18 7.40 -0.63 -18.24
N ARG A 19 8.54 -0.22 -18.82
CA ARG A 19 9.31 0.95 -18.34
C ARG A 19 8.46 2.22 -18.36
N ASP A 20 7.44 2.27 -19.20
CA ASP A 20 6.50 3.38 -19.29
C ASP A 20 5.53 3.41 -18.08
N ASP A 21 5.31 2.28 -17.41
CA ASP A 21 4.56 2.21 -16.14
C ASP A 21 5.36 2.84 -14.97
N TYR A 22 6.68 3.02 -15.13
CA TYR A 22 7.57 3.66 -14.14
C TYR A 22 7.65 5.18 -14.30
N VAL A 23 7.27 5.76 -15.44
CA VAL A 23 7.42 7.22 -15.68
C VAL A 23 6.36 8.05 -14.91
N ALA A 24 5.32 7.42 -14.36
CA ALA A 24 4.37 8.06 -13.44
C ALA A 24 4.67 7.78 -11.95
N LYS A 25 5.85 7.23 -11.60
CA LYS A 25 6.29 7.11 -10.21
C LYS A 25 6.86 8.43 -9.72
N LYS A 26 6.03 9.23 -9.04
CA LYS A 26 6.54 10.03 -7.92
C LYS A 26 6.72 9.11 -6.72
N PRO A 27 7.88 9.12 -6.03
CA PRO A 27 8.07 8.29 -4.84
C PRO A 27 7.36 8.97 -3.65
N GLY A 28 6.06 8.75 -3.53
CA GLY A 28 5.20 9.33 -2.49
C GLY A 28 4.18 8.31 -1.97
N TRP A 29 4.61 7.07 -1.72
CA TRP A 29 3.73 5.96 -1.32
C TRP A 29 2.83 6.24 -0.09
N ILE A 30 3.20 7.22 0.75
CA ILE A 30 2.40 7.71 1.88
C ILE A 30 1.41 8.79 1.43
N GLU A 31 1.88 9.78 0.64
CA GLU A 31 1.05 10.89 0.13
C GLU A 31 -0.10 10.38 -0.75
N ASP A 32 0.19 9.43 -1.64
CA ASP A 32 -0.80 8.88 -2.57
C ASP A 32 -1.94 8.15 -1.83
N THR A 33 -1.61 7.46 -0.74
CA THR A 33 -2.58 6.72 0.08
C THR A 33 -3.53 7.67 0.80
N LEU A 34 -3.00 8.74 1.40
CA LEU A 34 -3.79 9.75 2.10
C LEU A 34 -4.64 10.59 1.14
N MET A 35 -4.09 10.93 -0.04
CA MET A 35 -4.82 11.68 -1.06
C MET A 35 -6.07 10.96 -1.54
N ILE A 36 -6.03 9.63 -1.68
CA ILE A 36 -7.19 8.83 -2.10
C ILE A 36 -8.31 8.91 -1.06
N LEU A 37 -7.98 8.73 0.22
CA LEU A 37 -8.98 8.82 1.30
C LEU A 37 -9.55 10.24 1.42
N GLN A 38 -8.73 11.27 1.26
CA GLN A 38 -9.16 12.66 1.29
C GLN A 38 -10.13 13.01 0.15
N LYS A 39 -9.93 12.44 -1.05
CA LYS A 39 -10.87 12.63 -2.16
C LYS A 39 -12.25 12.07 -1.84
N HIS A 40 -12.30 10.89 -1.23
CA HIS A 40 -13.56 10.23 -0.87
C HIS A 40 -14.23 10.84 0.37
N SER A 41 -13.51 11.56 1.24
CA SER A 41 -14.11 12.20 2.41
C SER A 41 -15.08 13.34 2.06
N SER A 42 -15.03 13.86 0.83
CA SER A 42 -15.98 14.85 0.32
C SER A 42 -17.40 14.29 0.09
N SER A 43 -17.52 12.96 -0.10
CA SER A 43 -18.75 12.28 -0.47
C SER A 43 -19.18 11.20 0.53
N ILE A 44 -18.24 10.70 1.34
CA ILE A 44 -18.48 9.64 2.31
C ILE A 44 -18.14 10.15 3.71
N SER A 45 -19.13 10.16 4.60
CA SER A 45 -19.07 10.80 5.92
C SER A 45 -18.41 9.95 7.00
N THR A 46 -18.36 8.63 6.85
CA THR A 46 -17.80 7.71 7.86
C THR A 46 -16.90 6.64 7.23
N LEU A 47 -15.95 6.14 8.01
CA LEU A 47 -15.10 5.02 7.57
C LEU A 47 -15.91 3.75 7.31
N SER A 48 -17.02 3.52 8.05
CA SER A 48 -17.91 2.37 7.79
C SER A 48 -18.53 2.48 6.41
N ALA A 49 -19.16 3.63 6.09
CA ALA A 49 -19.77 3.85 4.79
C ALA A 49 -18.76 3.73 3.62
N LEU A 50 -17.50 4.08 3.87
CA LEU A 50 -16.41 3.93 2.90
C LEU A 50 -16.04 2.46 2.65
N LEU A 51 -16.11 1.62 3.69
CA LEU A 51 -15.92 0.17 3.56
C LEU A 51 -17.13 -0.48 2.90
N ASP A 52 -18.35 -0.10 3.29
CA ASP A 52 -19.60 -0.62 2.74
C ASP A 52 -19.66 -0.38 1.22
N HIS A 53 -19.30 0.82 0.76
CA HIS A 53 -19.17 1.14 -0.67
C HIS A 53 -18.20 0.20 -1.42
N ASP A 54 -17.05 -0.12 -0.84
CA ASP A 54 -16.07 -1.03 -1.45
C ASP A 54 -16.51 -2.51 -1.39
N ILE A 55 -17.32 -2.89 -0.39
CA ILE A 55 -17.94 -4.21 -0.26
C ILE A 55 -19.00 -4.40 -1.34
N GLU A 56 -19.92 -3.44 -1.48
CA GLU A 56 -20.95 -3.40 -2.53
C GLU A 56 -20.31 -3.45 -3.92
N GLY A 57 -19.21 -2.71 -4.11
CA GLY A 57 -18.43 -2.72 -5.34
C GLY A 57 -17.51 -3.94 -5.54
N ASN A 58 -17.50 -4.92 -4.62
CA ASN A 58 -16.61 -6.09 -4.59
C ASN A 58 -15.13 -5.74 -4.88
N CYS A 59 -14.67 -4.59 -4.39
CA CYS A 59 -13.36 -4.04 -4.71
C CYS A 59 -12.45 -3.89 -3.48
N VAL A 60 -12.88 -4.34 -2.30
CA VAL A 60 -12.15 -4.27 -1.02
C VAL A 60 -10.65 -4.63 -1.15
N ARG A 61 -10.33 -5.71 -1.86
CA ARG A 61 -8.95 -6.21 -1.98
C ARG A 61 -8.17 -5.63 -3.18
N LYS A 62 -8.82 -4.87 -4.06
CA LYS A 62 -8.24 -4.29 -5.28
C LYS A 62 -7.11 -3.32 -4.92
N ALA A 63 -6.05 -3.32 -5.71
CA ALA A 63 -4.99 -2.32 -5.54
C ALA A 63 -5.57 -0.92 -5.74
N GLY A 64 -5.31 -0.01 -4.79
CA GLY A 64 -5.82 1.35 -4.81
C GLY A 64 -7.26 1.54 -4.31
N SER A 65 -7.95 0.48 -3.86
CA SER A 65 -9.26 0.63 -3.21
C SER A 65 -9.16 1.41 -1.90
N ASN A 66 -10.26 2.04 -1.50
CA ASN A 66 -10.32 2.83 -0.28
C ASN A 66 -10.07 1.97 0.96
N SER A 67 -10.63 0.77 0.99
CA SER A 67 -10.43 -0.24 2.03
C SER A 67 -8.97 -0.64 2.17
N ARG A 68 -8.27 -0.86 1.05
CA ARG A 68 -6.86 -1.24 1.06
C ARG A 68 -5.94 -0.09 1.45
N ASN A 69 -6.29 1.13 1.07
CA ASN A 69 -5.60 2.34 1.50
C ASN A 69 -5.83 2.63 2.99
N LEU A 70 -7.05 2.45 3.48
CA LEU A 70 -7.37 2.58 4.90
C LEU A 70 -6.58 1.57 5.75
N LEU A 71 -6.44 0.32 5.28
CA LEU A 71 -5.59 -0.68 5.93
C LEU A 71 -4.12 -0.23 6.01
N ARG A 72 -3.59 0.42 4.97
CA ARG A 72 -2.22 0.96 4.97
C ARG A 72 -2.06 2.10 5.97
N VAL A 73 -3.02 3.03 6.00
CA VAL A 73 -3.02 4.15 6.97
C VAL A 73 -3.10 3.61 8.40
N LYS A 74 -4.00 2.67 8.68
CA LYS A 74 -4.11 2.03 10.00
C LYS A 74 -2.76 1.48 10.47
N ARG A 75 -2.06 0.71 9.63
CA ARG A 75 -0.74 0.15 9.96
C ARG A 75 0.31 1.21 10.22
N GLY A 76 0.28 2.33 9.48
CA GLY A 76 1.17 3.46 9.72
C GLY A 76 0.89 4.12 11.08
N LEU A 77 -0.38 4.36 11.41
CA LEU A 77 -0.79 4.91 12.70
C LEU A 77 -0.43 3.97 13.87
N ASP A 78 -0.65 2.66 13.72
CA ASP A 78 -0.27 1.65 14.71
C ASP A 78 1.26 1.66 14.94
N MET A 79 2.05 1.77 13.87
CA MET A 79 3.51 1.87 13.97
C MET A 79 3.94 3.13 14.74
N VAL A 80 3.39 4.30 14.39
CA VAL A 80 3.72 5.57 15.05
C VAL A 80 3.30 5.55 16.52
N ARG A 81 2.13 4.98 16.83
CA ARG A 81 1.67 4.78 18.19
C ARG A 81 2.67 3.95 19.00
N VAL A 82 3.05 2.78 18.50
CA VAL A 82 4.00 1.88 19.17
C VAL A 82 5.36 2.56 19.34
N LEU A 83 5.81 3.33 18.35
CA LEU A 83 7.06 4.09 18.43
C LEU A 83 7.03 5.09 19.60
N PHE A 84 5.95 5.85 19.73
CA PHE A 84 5.80 6.80 20.84
C PHE A 84 5.66 6.10 22.19
N GLU A 85 4.94 4.99 22.26
CA GLU A 85 4.85 4.18 23.48
C GLU A 85 6.25 3.71 23.93
N HIS A 86 7.11 3.28 23.00
CA HIS A 86 8.49 2.90 23.31
C HIS A 86 9.35 4.09 23.73
N MET A 87 9.25 5.23 23.05
CA MET A 87 9.99 6.45 23.40
C MET A 87 9.67 6.89 24.83
N LEU A 88 8.38 6.97 25.18
CA LEU A 88 7.94 7.32 26.53
C LEU A 88 8.39 6.30 27.57
N ALA A 89 8.30 5.00 27.28
CA ALA A 89 8.76 3.97 28.21
C ALA A 89 10.29 4.01 28.44
N SER A 90 11.07 4.44 27.43
CA SER A 90 12.52 4.51 27.50
C SER A 90 13.06 5.73 28.25
N GLU A 91 12.28 6.81 28.40
CA GLU A 91 12.68 8.01 29.15
C GLU A 91 12.52 7.88 30.67
N TYR A 92 11.82 6.85 31.17
CA TYR A 92 11.57 6.63 32.61
C TYR A 92 12.38 5.46 33.22
N VAL A 93 13.51 5.08 32.60
CA VAL A 93 14.49 4.09 33.11
C VAL A 93 15.80 4.80 33.45
#